data_AF-M7B964-F1
#
_entry.id   AF-M7B964-F1
#
_cell.length_a   1.000
_cell.length_b   1.000
_cell.length_c   1.000
_cell.angle_alpha   90.00
_cell.angle_beta   90.00
_cell.angle_gamma   90.00
#
_symmetry.space_group_name_H-M   'P 1'
#
loop_
_entity.id
_entity.type
_entity.pdbx_description
1 polymer ?
#
loop_
_entity_poly.entity_id
_entity_poly.type
_entity_poly.pdbx_seq_one_letter_code
_entity_poly.pdbx_strand_id
1 'polypeptide(L)'
;MQSPGPGRTPQTCTTSHPERHQLYELDDDPKRKEFLDDLFGFMQRRGTPVNRIPIMAKQVLDLYTLYRLVTEKGGLVEVINKKIWREITKGLNLPTSITSAAFTLRTQ
;
A
#
# COMPACT_ATOMS: atom_id res chain seq x y z
N MET A 1 -6.64 36.46 -32.83
CA MET A 1 -6.16 36.72 -31.45
C MET A 1 -6.24 35.41 -30.70
N GLN A 2 -5.10 34.84 -30.31
CA GLN A 2 -5.01 33.51 -29.68
C GLN A 2 -5.27 33.64 -28.18
N SER A 3 -6.32 32.97 -27.71
CA SER A 3 -6.61 32.82 -26.29
C SER A 3 -5.65 31.80 -25.67
N PRO A 4 -5.13 32.04 -24.44
CA PRO A 4 -4.14 31.17 -23.83
C PRO A 4 -4.79 29.87 -23.34
N GLY A 5 -4.10 28.74 -23.56
CA GLY A 5 -4.51 27.42 -23.10
C GLY A 5 -4.58 27.32 -21.57
N PRO A 6 -5.27 26.30 -21.04
CA PRO A 6 -5.45 26.14 -19.60
C PRO A 6 -4.09 25.98 -18.94
N GLY A 7 -3.79 26.91 -18.01
CA GLY A 7 -2.59 26.91 -17.21
C GLY A 7 -2.41 25.58 -16.51
N ARG A 8 -1.23 25.00 -16.70
CA ARG A 8 -0.73 23.86 -15.94
C ARG A 8 -0.65 24.29 -14.48
N THR A 9 -1.65 23.94 -13.69
CA THR A 9 -1.61 24.16 -12.25
C THR A 9 -0.35 23.46 -11.70
N PRO A 10 0.43 24.11 -10.83
CA PRO A 10 1.41 23.38 -10.06
C PRO A 10 0.61 22.39 -9.22
N GLN A 11 0.92 21.10 -9.38
CA GLN A 11 0.44 20.08 -8.47
C GLN A 11 1.04 20.39 -7.09
N THR A 12 0.42 21.30 -6.34
CA THR A 12 0.61 21.39 -4.90
C THR A 12 -0.09 20.16 -4.34
N CYS A 13 0.65 19.06 -4.32
CA CYS A 13 0.29 17.79 -3.72
C CYS A 13 0.16 17.96 -2.20
N THR A 14 -0.92 18.59 -1.75
CA THR A 14 -1.29 18.62 -0.33
C THR A 14 -2.67 18.00 -0.18
N THR A 15 -2.87 16.81 -0.75
CA THR A 15 -3.89 15.93 -0.19
C THR A 15 -3.23 15.22 0.97
N SER A 16 -3.39 15.82 2.16
CA SER A 16 -3.03 15.22 3.44
C SER A 16 -3.86 13.96 3.58
N HIS A 17 -3.32 12.83 3.12
CA HIS A 17 -3.91 11.51 3.31
C HIS A 17 -3.42 11.01 4.67
N PRO A 18 -4.23 11.14 5.76
CA PRO A 18 -3.78 10.81 7.11
C PRO A 18 -3.39 9.33 7.22
N GLU A 19 -4.01 8.46 6.42
CA GLU A 19 -3.69 7.04 6.28
C GLU A 19 -2.25 6.79 5.80
N ARG A 20 -1.67 7.69 5.00
CA ARG A 20 -0.28 7.56 4.52
C ARG A 20 0.71 7.92 5.62
N HIS A 21 0.40 8.94 6.42
CA HIS A 21 1.21 9.28 7.60
C HIS A 21 1.20 8.16 8.63
N GLN A 22 0.03 7.56 8.89
CA GLN A 22 -0.10 6.42 9.79
C GLN A 22 0.84 5.27 9.43
N LEU A 23 1.07 5.00 8.14
CA LEU A 23 2.02 3.96 7.72
C LEU A 23 3.45 4.19 8.24
N TYR A 24 3.92 5.43 8.26
CA TYR A 24 5.27 5.75 8.75
C TYR A 24 5.35 5.65 10.28
N GLU A 25 4.24 5.82 10.99
CA GLU A 25 4.17 5.84 12.46
C GLU A 25 3.81 4.48 13.09
N LEU A 26 3.53 3.46 12.28
CA LEU A 26 3.14 2.13 12.78
C LEU A 26 4.27 1.39 13.56
N ASP A 27 5.53 1.80 13.40
CA ASP A 27 6.77 1.14 13.91
C ASP A 27 7.98 2.04 13.59
N ASP A 28 9.00 2.01 14.46
CA ASP A 28 10.21 2.85 14.37
C ASP A 28 11.31 2.29 13.42
N ASP A 29 11.06 1.21 12.66
CA ASP A 29 12.05 0.67 11.72
C ASP A 29 12.43 1.70 10.63
N PRO A 30 13.70 2.15 10.54
CA PRO A 30 14.13 3.14 9.55
C PRO A 30 13.96 2.64 8.11
N LYS A 31 14.04 1.33 7.87
CA LYS A 31 13.86 0.72 6.55
C LYS A 31 12.42 0.82 6.06
N ARG A 32 11.45 0.95 6.98
CA ARG A 32 10.06 1.14 6.59
C ARG A 32 9.89 2.44 5.82
N LYS A 33 10.48 3.53 6.31
CA LYS A 33 10.37 4.83 5.65
C LYS A 33 10.96 4.77 4.25
N GLU A 34 12.17 4.24 4.11
CA GLU A 34 12.82 4.05 2.80
C GLU A 34 11.95 3.18 1.86
N PHE A 35 11.44 2.05 2.35
CA PHE A 35 10.58 1.18 1.57
C PHE A 35 9.30 1.88 1.09
N LEU A 36 8.62 2.62 1.97
CA LEU A 36 7.40 3.33 1.64
C LEU A 36 7.66 4.44 0.62
N ASP A 37 8.73 5.21 0.80
CA ASP A 37 9.13 6.27 -0.14
C ASP A 37 9.46 5.68 -1.53
N ASP A 38 10.22 4.59 -1.58
CA ASP A 38 10.53 3.88 -2.82
C ASP A 38 9.28 3.29 -3.49
N LEU A 39 8.38 2.70 -2.71
CA LEU A 39 7.14 2.12 -3.18
C LEU A 39 6.22 3.21 -3.78
N PHE A 40 5.99 4.31 -3.06
CA PHE A 40 5.18 5.42 -3.54
C PHE A 40 5.80 6.10 -4.77
N GLY A 41 7.12 6.30 -4.76
CA GLY A 41 7.85 6.83 -5.91
C GLY A 41 7.77 5.90 -7.13
N PHE A 42 7.89 4.59 -6.94
CA PHE A 42 7.74 3.60 -8.00
C PHE A 42 6.34 3.60 -8.61
N MET A 43 5.29 3.65 -7.78
CA MET A 43 3.90 3.68 -8.22
C MET A 43 3.56 4.98 -8.96
N GLN A 44 4.11 6.11 -8.50
CA GLN A 44 4.00 7.38 -9.20
C GLN A 44 4.69 7.34 -10.58
N ARG A 45 5.90 6.78 -10.67
CA ARG A 45 6.63 6.61 -11.94
C ARG A 45 5.92 5.66 -12.90
N ARG A 46 5.22 4.65 -12.39
CA ARG A 46 4.41 3.71 -13.21
C ARG A 46 3.07 4.28 -13.69
N GLY A 47 2.71 5.50 -13.27
CA GLY A 47 1.44 6.13 -13.65
C GLY A 47 0.24 5.62 -12.85
N THR A 48 0.46 4.80 -11.81
CA THR A 48 -0.57 4.31 -10.88
C THR A 48 -0.28 4.84 -9.48
N PRO A 49 -0.32 6.17 -9.24
CA PRO A 49 -0.03 6.73 -7.93
C PRO A 49 -1.00 6.18 -6.89
N VAL A 50 -0.48 5.78 -5.72
CA VAL A 50 -1.34 5.36 -4.61
C VAL A 50 -1.93 6.60 -3.97
N ASN A 51 -3.15 6.90 -4.38
CA ASN A 51 -3.93 8.00 -3.86
C ASN A 51 -4.61 7.63 -2.54
N ARG A 52 -4.90 6.36 -2.26
CA ARG A 52 -5.51 5.92 -1.00
C ARG A 52 -4.89 4.62 -0.52
N ILE A 53 -4.60 4.56 0.78
CA ILE A 53 -4.12 3.34 1.39
C ILE A 53 -5.34 2.47 1.70
N PRO A 54 -5.38 1.20 1.25
CA PRO A 54 -6.50 0.33 1.57
C PRO A 54 -6.65 0.19 3.08
N ILE A 55 -7.86 0.49 3.58
CA ILE A 55 -8.24 0.29 4.97
C ILE A 55 -8.95 -1.06 5.06
N MET A 56 -8.45 -1.96 5.89
CA MET A 56 -9.07 -3.25 6.20
C MET A 56 -9.41 -3.29 7.68
N ALA A 57 -10.62 -3.74 8.03
CA ALA A 57 -11.05 -3.83 9.43
C ALA A 57 -11.03 -2.51 10.22
N LYS A 58 -11.18 -1.35 9.56
CA LYS A 58 -10.95 -0.02 10.15
C LYS A 58 -9.49 0.28 10.54
N GLN A 59 -8.54 -0.54 10.08
CA GLN A 59 -7.11 -0.34 10.25
C GLN A 59 -6.46 -0.09 8.89
N VAL A 60 -5.46 0.78 8.86
CA VAL A 60 -4.62 0.99 7.67
C VAL A 60 -3.84 -0.30 7.39
N LEU A 61 -3.85 -0.75 6.13
CA LEU A 61 -3.11 -1.94 5.74
C LEU A 61 -1.60 -1.64 5.74
N ASP A 62 -0.85 -2.30 6.61
CA ASP A 62 0.61 -2.18 6.67
C ASP A 62 1.26 -2.81 5.43
N LEU A 63 1.62 -1.97 4.46
CA LEU A 63 2.25 -2.38 3.21
C LEU A 63 3.66 -2.94 3.42
N TYR A 64 4.41 -2.44 4.41
CA TYR A 64 5.77 -2.90 4.69
C TYR A 64 5.76 -4.31 5.26
N THR A 65 4.93 -4.54 6.29
CA THR A 65 4.78 -5.86 6.90
C THR A 65 4.19 -6.85 5.91
N LEU A 66 3.21 -6.44 5.10
CA LEU A 66 2.63 -7.30 4.05
C LEU A 66 3.70 -7.75 3.06
N TYR A 67 4.49 -6.81 2.54
CA TYR A 67 5.56 -7.12 1.60
C TYR A 67 6.60 -8.06 2.21
N ARG A 68 7.03 -7.80 3.45
CA ARG A 68 7.99 -8.66 4.15
C ARG A 68 7.47 -10.08 4.34
N LEU A 69 6.25 -10.23 4.84
CA LEU A 69 5.63 -11.54 5.05
C LEU A 69 5.49 -12.30 3.74
N VAL A 70 5.03 -11.65 2.67
CA VAL A 70 4.87 -12.29 1.36
C VAL A 70 6.23 -12.69 0.78
N THR A 71 7.24 -11.82 0.88
CA THR A 71 8.60 -12.08 0.37
C THR A 71 9.27 -13.21 1.13
N GLU A 72 9.15 -13.24 2.46
CA GLU A 72 9.68 -14.32 3.30
C GLU A 72 9.07 -15.68 2.96
N LYS A 73 7.82 -15.70 2.49
CA LYS A 73 7.14 -16.92 2.05
C LYS A 73 7.40 -17.31 0.60
N GLY A 74 8.32 -16.64 -0.10
CA GLY A 74 8.67 -16.94 -1.51
C GLY A 74 7.91 -16.11 -2.53
N GLY A 75 7.25 -15.02 -2.11
CA GLY A 75 6.55 -14.09 -2.97
C GLY A 75 5.06 -14.39 -3.16
N LEU A 76 4.39 -13.51 -3.91
CA LEU A 76 2.93 -13.53 -4.09
C LEU A 76 2.43 -14.87 -4.68
N VAL A 77 3.15 -15.38 -5.68
CA VAL A 77 2.80 -16.63 -6.37
C VAL A 77 2.81 -17.80 -5.39
N GLU A 78 3.84 -17.90 -4.56
CA GLU A 78 3.99 -18.97 -3.59
C GLU A 78 2.94 -18.88 -2.47
N VAL A 79 2.64 -17.66 -1.99
CA VAL A 79 1.55 -17.43 -1.01
C VAL A 79 0.19 -17.89 -1.56
N ILE A 80 -0.09 -17.61 -2.83
CA ILE A 80 -1.32 -18.03 -3.52
C ILE A 80 -1.34 -19.55 -3.69
N ASN A 81 -0.26 -20.14 -4.22
CA ASN A 81 -0.18 -21.57 -4.50
C ASN A 81 -0.28 -22.41 -3.22
N LYS A 82 0.40 -22.00 -2.15
CA LYS A 82 0.37 -22.67 -0.85
C LYS A 82 -0.88 -22.33 -0.02
N LYS A 83 -1.74 -21.42 -0.49
CA LYS A 83 -2.96 -20.95 0.23
C LYS A 83 -2.67 -20.46 1.65
N ILE A 84 -1.50 -19.88 1.88
CA ILE A 84 -1.03 -19.41 3.21
C ILE A 84 -1.42 -17.96 3.51
N TRP A 85 -2.34 -17.37 2.74
CA TRP A 85 -2.89 -16.04 3.01
C TRP A 85 -3.40 -15.86 4.44
N ARG A 86 -3.95 -16.93 5.05
CA ARG A 86 -4.36 -16.91 6.47
C ARG A 86 -3.21 -16.64 7.43
N GLU A 87 -2.00 -17.09 7.11
CA GLU A 87 -0.81 -16.82 7.93
C GLU A 87 -0.32 -15.40 7.73
N ILE A 88 -0.41 -14.88 6.49
CA ILE A 88 -0.10 -13.48 6.18
C ILE A 88 -1.04 -12.52 6.94
N THR A 89 -2.35 -12.77 6.92
CA THR A 89 -3.33 -11.92 7.61
C THR A 89 -3.17 -11.96 9.13
N LYS A 90 -2.83 -13.13 9.71
CA LYS A 90 -2.45 -13.23 11.13
C LYS A 90 -1.21 -12.41 11.45
N GLY A 91 -0.17 -12.47 10.63
CA GLY A 91 1.05 -11.67 10.81
C GLY A 91 0.80 -10.16 10.73
N LEU A 92 -0.23 -9.75 9.98
CA LEU A 92 -0.69 -8.36 9.89
C LEU A 92 -1.64 -7.95 11.04
N ASN A 93 -1.86 -8.81 12.03
CA ASN A 93 -2.84 -8.61 13.10
C ASN A 93 -4.26 -8.29 12.57
N LEU A 94 -4.60 -8.76 11.36
CA LEU A 94 -5.93 -8.58 10.80
C LEU A 94 -6.87 -9.68 11.33
N PRO A 95 -8.13 -9.34 11.64
CA PRO A 95 -9.07 -10.34 12.14
C PRO A 95 -9.29 -11.46 11.12
N THR A 96 -9.28 -12.70 11.61
CA THR A 96 -9.38 -13.93 10.80
C THR A 96 -10.70 -14.07 10.06
N SER A 97 -11.73 -13.31 10.43
CA SER A 97 -13.03 -13.23 9.75
C SER A 97 -13.00 -12.48 8.42
N ILE A 98 -11.87 -11.84 8.06
CA ILE A 98 -11.70 -11.12 6.79
C ILE A 98 -11.21 -12.09 5.72
N THR A 99 -12.12 -12.94 5.24
CA THR A 99 -11.84 -13.91 4.16
C THR A 99 -11.61 -13.24 2.80
N SER A 100 -11.89 -11.94 2.66
CA SER A 100 -11.80 -11.18 1.39
C SER A 100 -10.46 -10.49 1.11
N ALA A 101 -9.52 -10.48 2.06
CA ALA A 101 -8.25 -9.76 1.90
C ALA A 101 -7.44 -10.26 0.68
N ALA A 102 -7.43 -11.57 0.44
CA ALA A 102 -6.76 -12.18 -0.71
C ALA A 102 -7.42 -11.82 -2.06
N PHE A 103 -8.72 -11.52 -2.07
CA PHE A 103 -9.44 -11.09 -3.28
C PHE A 103 -9.24 -9.59 -3.52
N THR A 104 -9.36 -8.75 -2.49
CA THR A 104 -9.13 -7.30 -2.57
C THR A 104 -7.72 -6.94 -3.03
N LEU A 105 -6.69 -7.72 -2.64
CA LEU A 105 -5.32 -7.49 -3.08
C LEU A 105 -5.05 -7.92 -4.53
N ARG A 106 -5.92 -8.77 -5.11
CA ARG A 106 -5.77 -9.28 -6.48
C ARG A 106 -6.49 -8.44 -7.53
N THR A 107 -7.36 -7.52 -7.11
CA THR A 107 -8.10 -6.61 -7.99
C THR A 107 -7.85 -5.15 -7.60
N GLN A 108 -6.79 -4.57 -8.17
CA GLN A 108 -6.69 -3.15 -8.54
C GLN A 108 -5.77 -3.03 -9.76
#